data_AF-A0NC65-F1
#
_entry.id   AF-A0NC65-F1
#
_cell.length_a   1.000
_cell.length_b   1.000
_cell.length_c   1.000
_cell.angle_alpha   90.00
_cell.angle_beta   90.00
_cell.angle_gamma   90.00
#
_symmetry.space_group_name_H-M   'P 1'
#
loop_
_entity.id
_entity.type
_entity.pdbx_description
1 polymer ?
#
loop_
_entity_poly.entity_id
_entity_poly.type
_entity_poly.pdbx_seq_one_letter_code
_entity_poly.pdbx_strand_id
1 'polypeptide(L)' 'MCIVTFHGPAVPGRPVSSTRDIYTDWANYYLERAKSKKKVSDLSADCRDGLLLAEVIEAVTTFKVPDLVKKPKTAQHMI' A
#
# COMPACT_ATOMS: atom_id res chain seq x y z
N MET A 1 1.20 -19.91 9.21
CA MET A 1 1.87 -18.89 8.36
C MET A 1 0.97 -18.66 7.16
N CYS A 2 0.22 -17.56 7.15
CA CYS A 2 -0.75 -17.29 6.10
C CYS A 2 0.00 -16.97 4.80
N ILE A 3 0.04 -17.96 3.93
CA ILE A 3 0.47 -17.82 2.55
C ILE A 3 -0.66 -17.03 1.88
N VAL A 4 -0.58 -15.71 1.94
CA VAL A 4 -1.36 -14.86 1.03
C VAL A 4 -0.90 -15.24 -0.37
N THR A 5 -1.71 -16.05 -1.06
CA THR A 5 -1.43 -16.47 -2.44
C THR A 5 -1.27 -15.20 -3.28
N PHE A 6 -0.03 -14.90 -3.64
CA PHE A 6 0.35 -13.67 -4.34
C PHE A 6 -0.29 -13.68 -5.73
N HIS A 7 -1.43 -13.02 -5.89
CA HIS A 7 -2.09 -12.80 -7.17
C HIS A 7 -1.62 -11.49 -7.86
N GLY A 8 -0.44 -10.99 -7.47
CA GLY A 8 0.20 -9.87 -8.16
C GLY A 8 0.95 -10.37 -9.41
N PRO A 9 1.01 -9.59 -10.50
CA PRO A 9 1.82 -9.97 -11.65
C PRO A 9 3.27 -10.08 -11.21
N ALA A 10 3.91 -11.20 -11.55
CA ALA A 10 5.35 -11.35 -11.37
C ALA A 10 6.04 -10.27 -12.21
N VAL A 11 6.71 -9.31 -11.56
CA VAL A 11 7.53 -8.32 -12.25
C VAL A 11 8.73 -9.05 -12.86
N PRO A 12 8.86 -9.14 -14.19
CA PRO A 12 9.94 -9.92 -14.81
C PRO A 12 11.30 -9.25 -14.53
N GLY A 13 12.27 -10.01 -14.02
CA GLY A 13 13.68 -9.58 -13.94
C GLY A 13 14.17 -9.02 -12.61
N ARG A 14 13.35 -8.96 -11.55
CA ARG A 14 13.81 -8.59 -10.21
C ARG A 14 14.13 -9.84 -9.39
N PRO A 15 15.37 -10.06 -8.91
CA PRO A 15 15.63 -11.11 -7.94
C PRO A 15 14.84 -10.78 -6.67
N VAL A 16 13.96 -11.68 -6.26
CA VAL A 16 13.13 -11.52 -5.07
C VAL A 16 14.02 -11.72 -3.84
N SER A 17 14.69 -10.66 -3.42
CA SER A 17 15.69 -10.69 -2.35
C SER A 17 15.08 -10.77 -0.96
N SER A 18 13.84 -10.30 -0.77
CA SER A 18 13.18 -10.28 0.54
C SER A 18 11.66 -10.21 0.43
N THR A 19 10.94 -10.74 1.43
CA THR A 19 9.48 -10.61 1.57
C THR A 19 9.01 -9.15 1.55
N ARG A 20 9.86 -8.22 2.00
CA ARG A 20 9.63 -6.77 1.87
C ARG A 20 9.51 -6.32 0.41
N ASP A 21 10.41 -6.77 -0.45
CA ASP A 21 10.42 -6.39 -1.87
C ASP A 21 9.15 -6.86 -2.58
N ILE A 22 8.68 -8.07 -2.25
CA ILE A 22 7.44 -8.65 -2.77
C ILE A 22 6.23 -7.75 -2.46
N TYR A 23 6.09 -7.30 -1.22
CA TYR A 23 4.97 -6.46 -0.82
C TYR A 23 5.10 -5.01 -1.31
N THR A 24 6.32 -4.50 -1.43
CA THR A 24 6.59 -3.19 -2.05
C THR A 24 6.21 -3.18 -3.52
N ASP A 25 6.62 -4.20 -4.29
CA ASP A 25 6.29 -4.32 -5.71
C ASP A 25 4.78 -4.53 -5.92
N TRP A 26 4.14 -5.34 -5.06
CA TRP A 26 2.69 -5.53 -5.07
C TRP A 26 1.93 -4.22 -4.84
N ALA A 27 2.30 -3.46 -3.82
CA ALA A 27 1.67 -2.18 -3.53
C ALA A 27 1.85 -1.21 -4.69
N ASN A 28 3.06 -1.11 -5.25
CA ASN A 28 3.35 -0.26 -6.40
C ASN A 28 2.50 -0.62 -7.62
N TYR A 29 2.34 -1.90 -7.93
CA TYR A 29 1.50 -2.34 -9.05
C TYR A 29 0.05 -1.83 -8.93
N TYR A 30 -0.57 -1.97 -7.75
CA TYR A 30 -1.95 -1.50 -7.54
C TYR A 30 -2.04 0.03 -7.51
N LEU A 31 -1.04 0.71 -6.95
CA LEU A 31 -0.96 2.17 -6.94
C LEU A 31 -0.84 2.75 -8.36
N GLU A 32 -0.01 2.15 -9.22
CA GLU A 32 0.10 2.53 -10.64
C GLU A 32 -1.23 2.32 -11.38
N ARG A 33 -1.92 1.20 -11.13
CA ARG A 33 -3.24 0.92 -11.69
C ARG A 33 -4.30 1.93 -11.22
N ALA A 34 -4.22 2.38 -9.97
CA ALA A 34 -5.07 3.44 -9.41
C ALA A 34 -4.66 4.86 -9.85
N LYS A 35 -3.61 5.00 -10.69
CA LYS A 35 -3.01 6.28 -11.10
C LYS A 35 -2.57 7.14 -9.90
N SER A 36 -2.14 6.49 -8.82
CA SER A 36 -1.56 7.17 -7.67
C SER A 36 -0.25 7.86 -8.07
N LYS A 37 0.02 9.01 -7.45
CA LYS A 37 1.32 9.70 -7.56
C LYS A 37 2.35 9.17 -6.58
N LYS A 38 1.95 8.33 -5.62
CA LYS A 38 2.83 7.79 -4.60
C LYS A 38 3.50 6.52 -5.11
N LYS A 39 4.77 6.36 -4.77
CA LYS A 39 5.53 5.14 -5.01
C LYS A 39 6.08 4.66 -3.67
N VAL A 40 5.85 3.38 -3.36
CA VAL A 40 6.34 2.76 -2.14
C VAL A 40 7.83 2.49 -2.30
N SER A 41 8.60 3.06 -1.38
CA SER A 41 10.06 2.88 -1.31
C SER A 41 10.42 2.06 -0.07
N ASP A 42 9.75 2.35 1.04
CA ASP A 42 9.85 1.61 2.30
C ASP A 42 8.46 1.39 2.88
N LEU A 43 7.95 0.16 2.72
CA LEU A 43 6.59 -0.19 3.15
C LEU A 43 6.31 0.10 4.64
N SER A 44 7.34 -0.01 5.50
CA SER A 44 7.19 0.29 6.94
C SER A 44 7.02 1.79 7.21
N ALA A 45 7.80 2.63 6.55
CA ALA A 45 7.72 4.08 6.70
C ALA A 45 6.50 4.66 5.97
N ASP A 46 6.26 4.22 4.74
CA ASP A 46 5.23 4.78 3.86
C ASP A 46 3.80 4.40 4.30
N CYS A 47 3.61 3.28 5.00
CA CYS A 47 2.31 2.89 5.57
C CYS A 47 2.03 3.48 6.96
N ARG A 48 2.96 4.24 7.54
CA ARG A 48 2.89 4.68 8.95
C ARG A 48 1.73 5.62 9.24
N ASP A 49 1.34 6.43 8.27
CA ASP A 49 0.21 7.36 8.34
C ASP A 49 -1.12 6.71 7.95
N GLY A 50 -1.11 5.43 7.53
CA GLY A 50 -2.28 4.69 7.07
C GLY A 50 -2.86 5.16 5.74
N LEU A 51 -2.37 6.27 5.16
CA LEU A 51 -2.91 6.83 3.93
C LEU A 51 -2.51 6.01 2.72
N LEU A 52 -1.25 5.59 2.65
CA LEU A 52 -0.79 4.68 1.60
C LEU A 52 -1.54 3.36 1.68
N LEU A 53 -1.71 2.81 2.89
CA LEU A 53 -2.39 1.54 3.09
C LEU A 53 -3.85 1.62 2.60
N ALA A 54 -4.57 2.68 2.94
CA ALA A 54 -5.92 2.88 2.46
C ALA A 54 -5.96 2.99 0.92
N GLU A 55 -5.04 3.72 0.31
CA GLU A 55 -4.96 3.87 -1.14
C GLU A 55 -4.69 2.54 -1.87
N VAL A 56 -3.83 1.69 -1.29
CA VAL A 56 -3.59 0.32 -1.79
C VAL A 56 -4.84 -0.55 -1.63
N ILE A 57 -5.55 -0.48 -0.49
CA ILE A 57 -6.82 -1.21 -0.28
C ILE A 57 -7.88 -0.75 -1.29
N GLU A 58 -8.01 0.55 -1.54
CA GLU A 58 -8.93 1.08 -2.54
C GLU A 58 -8.59 0.58 -3.94
N ALA A 59 -7.29 0.54 -4.28
CA ALA A 59 -6.81 0.06 -5.57
C ALA A 59 -7.08 -1.44 -5.79
N VAL A 60 -6.97 -2.25 -4.74
CA VAL A 60 -7.15 -3.71 -4.79
C VAL A 60 -8.64 -4.08 -4.79
N THR A 61 -9.42 -3.47 -3.91
CA THR A 61 -10.84 -3.78 -3.73
C THR A 61 -11.73 -3.06 -4.73
N THR A 62 -11.23 -1.99 -5.37
CA THR A 62 -11.99 -1.04 -6.18
C THR A 62 -13.09 -0.28 -5.44
N PHE A 63 -13.13 -0.39 -4.11
CA PHE A 63 -14.04 0.33 -3.23
C PHE A 63 -13.28 1.39 -2.43
N LYS A 64 -13.92 2.54 -2.19
CA LYS A 64 -13.32 3.57 -1.32
C LYS A 64 -13.30 3.12 0.13
N VAL A 65 -12.22 3.41 0.84
CA VAL A 65 -12.11 3.17 2.28
C VAL A 65 -12.88 4.28 2.99
N PRO A 66 -13.99 3.96 3.69
CA PRO A 66 -14.76 4.96 4.43
C PRO A 66 -13.94 5.50 5.61
N ASP A 67 -14.27 6.71 6.06
CA ASP A 67 -13.68 7.34 7.26
C ASP A 67 -12.15 7.56 7.22
N LEU A 68 -11.55 7.63 6.03
CA LEU A 68 -10.12 7.94 5.90
C LEU A 68 -9.82 9.40 6.32
N VAL A 69 -9.20 9.57 7.49
CA VAL A 69 -8.76 10.87 8.00
C VAL A 69 -7.48 11.32 7.26
N LYS A 70 -7.66 12.01 6.13
CA LYS A 70 -6.54 12.46 5.27
C LYS A 70 -5.62 13.51 5.91
N LYS A 71 -6.11 14.19 6.95
CA LYS A 71 -5.36 15.14 7.79
C LYS A 71 -6.03 15.15 9.16
N PRO A 72 -5.33 14.84 10.28
CA PRO A 72 -5.84 15.19 11.59
C PRO A 72 -5.92 16.72 11.64
N LYS A 73 -7.14 17.26 11.58
CA LYS A 73 -7.35 18.72 11.56
C LYS A 73 -7.22 19.36 12.94
N THR A 74 -7.11 18.58 14.01
CA THR A 74 -7.05 19.09 15.38
C THR A 74 -6.31 18.14 16.31
N ALA A 75 -5.62 18.72 17.31
CA ALA A 75 -4.88 18.04 18.37
C ALA A 75 -5.73 17.08 19.24
N GLN A 76 -7.05 17.03 19.05
CA GLN A 76 -7.97 16.18 19.81
C GLN A 76 -8.01 14.71 19.38
N HIS A 77 -7.19 14.28 18.42
CA HIS A 77 -7.01 12.86 18.07
C HIS A 77 -5.69 12.26 18.57
N MET A 78 -4.95 12.99 19.42
CA MET A 78 -3.89 12.41 20.25
C MET A 78 -4.45 12.16 21.66
N ILE A 79 -5.11 11.02 21.87
CA ILE A 79 -5.30 10.42 23.21
C ILE A 79 -5.05 8.92 23.12
#